data_AF-A0A935ZCZ5-F1
#
_entry.id   AF-A0A935ZCZ5-F1
#
_cell.length_a   1.000
_cell.length_b   1.000
_cell.length_c   1.000
_cell.angle_alpha   90.00
_cell.angle_beta   90.00
_cell.angle_gamma   90.00
#
_symmetry.space_group_name_H-M   'P 1'
#
loop_
_entity.id
_entity.type
_entity.pdbx_description
1 polymer ?
#
loop_
_entity_poly.entity_id
_entity_poly.type
_entity_poly.pdbx_seq_one_letter_code
_entity_poly.pdbx_strand_id
1 'polypeptide(L)'
;MNVGSFAARCLPLVIVLAACGEEEVVQVPSGPTKARYQLSFASVPIAVASETLQVSVFDATKDGTDCLTLVQKQKSRADLPAAPVLLAQTAVVPVCDVLNDTQGKAGALPEITYGKRTFLAVLKRGGADLLAGCAAAEITSADTVVDIRVTQINETVSIPTTSCGTLGDKCKGTCN
;
A
#
# COMPACT_ATOMS: atom_id res chain seq x y z
N MET A 1 -14.62 -53.29 -7.27
CA MET A 1 -15.85 -52.56 -6.89
C MET A 1 -15.87 -51.23 -7.60
N ASN A 2 -16.96 -51.00 -8.35
CA ASN A 2 -17.47 -49.79 -8.98
C ASN A 2 -16.62 -48.92 -9.94
N VAL A 3 -17.14 -48.94 -11.18
CA VAL A 3 -17.02 -48.02 -12.30
C VAL A 3 -17.60 -46.64 -11.93
N GLY A 4 -17.06 -45.55 -12.48
CA GLY A 4 -17.67 -44.22 -12.33
C GLY A 4 -16.91 -43.09 -13.03
N SER A 5 -16.95 -43.08 -14.36
CA SER A 5 -16.56 -41.95 -15.21
C SER A 5 -17.73 -40.95 -15.27
N PHE A 6 -17.49 -39.67 -14.97
CA PHE A 6 -18.36 -38.57 -15.40
C PHE A 6 -17.51 -37.36 -15.79
N ALA A 7 -17.32 -37.22 -17.09
CA ALA A 7 -17.00 -35.95 -17.72
C ALA A 7 -18.26 -35.08 -17.72
N ALA A 8 -18.17 -33.85 -17.19
CA ALA A 8 -19.17 -32.81 -17.39
C ALA A 8 -18.51 -31.63 -18.12
N ARG A 9 -18.94 -31.42 -19.36
CA ARG A 9 -18.59 -30.29 -20.23
C ARG A 9 -19.60 -29.14 -20.03
N CYS A 10 -19.15 -27.92 -20.33
CA CYS A 10 -19.93 -26.71 -20.71
C CYS A 10 -20.73 -26.05 -19.57
N LEU A 11 -20.88 -24.72 -19.42
CA LEU A 11 -20.72 -23.51 -20.26
C LEU A 11 -20.63 -22.29 -19.28
N PRO A 12 -20.34 -21.06 -19.76
CA PRO A 12 -19.94 -19.90 -18.95
C PRO A 12 -21.15 -19.24 -18.27
N LEU A 13 -20.93 -18.65 -17.09
CA LEU A 13 -21.92 -17.77 -16.47
C LEU A 13 -21.40 -16.33 -16.37
N VAL A 14 -22.20 -15.49 -16.99
CA VAL A 14 -22.16 -14.05 -17.21
C VAL A 14 -22.56 -13.28 -15.95
N ILE A 15 -21.82 -12.19 -15.70
CA ILE A 15 -22.17 -10.92 -15.00
C ILE A 15 -22.64 -10.97 -13.54
N VAL A 16 -21.89 -10.27 -12.68
CA VAL A 16 -22.48 -9.42 -11.63
C VAL A 16 -21.81 -8.03 -11.69
N LEU A 17 -22.59 -7.03 -12.13
CA LEU A 17 -22.35 -5.62 -11.81
C LEU A 17 -22.53 -5.48 -10.30
N ALA A 18 -21.44 -5.27 -9.57
CA ALA A 18 -21.48 -4.77 -8.21
C ALA A 18 -20.84 -3.37 -8.21
N ALA A 19 -21.68 -2.34 -8.33
CA ALA A 19 -21.32 -1.01 -7.89
C ALA A 19 -21.24 -1.02 -6.36
N CYS A 20 -20.09 -1.41 -5.83
CA CYS A 20 -19.67 -1.23 -4.46
C CYS A 20 -18.29 -0.57 -4.55
N GLY A 21 -18.09 0.57 -3.89
CA GLY A 21 -16.89 1.40 -4.02
C GLY A 21 -15.61 0.55 -4.14
N GLU A 22 -14.93 0.70 -5.27
CA GLU A 22 -13.66 0.02 -5.54
C GLU A 22 -12.62 0.53 -4.55
N GLU A 23 -12.43 -0.23 -3.48
CA GLU A 23 -11.21 -0.19 -2.71
C GLU A 23 -10.10 -0.67 -3.67
N GLU A 24 -9.34 0.28 -4.22
CA GLU A 24 -8.26 -0.03 -5.15
C GLU A 24 -7.11 -0.63 -4.34
N VAL A 25 -6.95 -1.95 -4.45
CA VAL A 25 -5.81 -2.66 -3.89
C VAL A 25 -4.66 -2.56 -4.89
N VAL A 26 -3.77 -1.60 -4.65
CA VAL A 26 -2.54 -1.45 -5.42
C VAL A 26 -1.51 -2.41 -4.87
N GLN A 27 -1.30 -3.52 -5.57
CA GLN A 27 -0.17 -4.40 -5.30
C GLN A 27 1.11 -3.72 -5.77
N VAL A 28 1.90 -3.25 -4.81
CA VAL A 28 3.24 -2.73 -5.06
C VAL A 28 4.21 -3.91 -5.08
N PRO A 29 4.75 -4.31 -6.24
CA PRO A 29 5.80 -5.31 -6.26
C PRO A 29 7.02 -4.72 -5.54
N SER A 30 7.39 -5.32 -4.42
CA SER A 30 8.67 -5.09 -3.75
C SER A 30 9.52 -6.35 -3.95
N GLY A 31 10.83 -6.16 -4.15
CA GLY A 31 11.79 -7.15 -4.65
C GLY A 31 11.92 -8.44 -3.81
N PRO A 32 13.03 -9.19 -3.93
CA PRO A 32 13.23 -10.42 -3.16
C PRO A 32 13.56 -10.13 -1.69
N THR A 33 12.63 -9.50 -0.99
CA THR A 33 12.64 -9.31 0.46
C THR A 33 11.51 -10.19 1.01
N LYS A 34 11.73 -10.85 2.15
CA LYS A 34 10.73 -11.73 2.79
C LYS A 34 9.46 -11.00 3.22
N ALA A 35 9.48 -9.67 3.21
CA ALA A 35 8.31 -8.84 3.40
C ALA A 35 8.08 -7.98 2.17
N ARG A 36 6.86 -8.04 1.64
CA ARG A 36 6.31 -7.13 0.65
C ARG A 36 5.18 -6.34 1.28
N TYR A 37 4.81 -5.22 0.68
CA TYR A 37 3.62 -4.47 1.06
C TYR A 37 2.75 -4.17 -0.15
N GLN A 38 1.47 -3.99 0.11
CA GLN A 38 0.50 -3.47 -0.85
C GLN A 38 -0.26 -2.32 -0.20
N LEU A 39 -0.77 -1.40 -1.01
CA LEU A 39 -1.51 -0.24 -0.54
C LEU A 39 -2.98 -0.40 -0.90
N SER A 40 -3.85 -0.22 0.08
CA SER A 40 -5.30 -0.23 -0.13
C SER A 40 -5.85 1.18 0.07
N PHE A 41 -6.43 1.74 -1.00
CA PHE A 41 -6.96 3.10 -1.02
C PHE A 41 -8.46 3.11 -0.78
N ALA A 42 -8.95 4.09 0.00
CA ALA A 42 -10.37 4.22 0.28
C ALA A 42 -11.23 4.57 -0.95
N SER A 43 -10.63 5.16 -2.00
CA SER A 43 -11.29 5.41 -3.29
C SER A 43 -10.28 5.75 -4.39
N VAL A 44 -10.71 5.63 -5.65
CA VAL A 44 -9.90 5.97 -6.83
C VAL A 44 -9.46 7.45 -6.86
N PRO A 45 -10.32 8.46 -6.57
CA PRO A 45 -9.87 9.86 -6.52
C PRO A 45 -8.75 10.10 -5.50
N ILE A 46 -8.79 9.39 -4.37
CA ILE A 46 -7.75 9.45 -3.34
C ILE A 46 -6.44 8.85 -3.84
N ALA A 47 -6.52 7.69 -4.50
CA ALA A 47 -5.37 7.03 -5.11
C ALA A 47 -4.72 7.93 -6.18
N VAL A 48 -5.54 8.44 -7.11
CA VAL A 48 -5.14 9.33 -8.20
C VAL A 48 -4.57 10.65 -7.68
N ALA A 49 -5.04 11.15 -6.54
CA ALA A 49 -4.50 12.38 -5.96
C ALA A 49 -3.07 12.23 -5.43
N SER A 50 -2.57 11.01 -5.21
CA SER A 50 -1.25 10.74 -4.65
C SER A 50 -0.16 10.86 -5.71
N GLU A 51 0.97 11.48 -5.36
CA GLU A 51 2.09 11.72 -6.26
C GLU A 51 3.31 10.89 -5.87
N THR A 52 3.68 10.91 -4.59
CA THR A 52 4.84 10.16 -4.08
C THR A 52 4.46 9.28 -2.90
N LEU A 53 5.23 8.21 -2.71
CA LEU A 53 5.11 7.23 -1.65
C LEU A 53 6.44 7.10 -0.91
N GLN A 54 6.35 6.98 0.41
CA GLN A 54 7.43 6.51 1.26
C GLN A 54 6.89 5.54 2.30
N VAL A 55 7.59 4.42 2.49
CA VAL A 55 7.25 3.43 3.52
C VAL A 55 8.38 3.35 4.55
N SER A 56 8.02 3.41 5.83
CA SER A 56 8.92 3.28 6.97
C SER A 56 8.55 2.05 7.79
N VAL A 57 9.54 1.32 8.29
CA VAL A 57 9.38 0.11 9.08
C VAL A 57 9.99 0.31 10.46
N PHE A 58 9.20 0.07 11.49
CA PHE A 58 9.57 0.26 12.89
C PHE A 58 9.56 -1.07 13.65
N ASP A 59 10.34 -1.15 14.71
CA ASP A 59 10.27 -2.24 15.68
C ASP A 59 9.01 -2.12 16.54
N ALA A 60 8.00 -2.94 16.27
CA ALA A 60 6.70 -2.91 16.95
C ALA A 60 6.77 -3.31 18.44
N THR A 61 7.94 -3.72 18.95
CA THR A 61 8.15 -4.01 20.36
C THR A 61 8.53 -2.77 21.18
N LYS A 62 8.72 -1.61 20.52
CA LYS A 62 9.13 -0.35 21.14
C LYS A 62 7.95 0.59 21.33
N ASP A 63 7.99 1.37 22.40
CA ASP A 63 6.95 2.37 22.68
C ASP A 63 6.88 3.44 21.57
N GLY A 64 5.66 3.88 21.27
CA GLY A 64 5.40 4.89 20.24
C GLY A 64 5.57 4.42 18.80
N THR A 65 5.62 3.10 18.57
CA THR A 65 5.66 2.47 17.23
C THR A 65 4.36 1.77 16.85
N ASP A 66 3.32 1.89 17.67
CA ASP A 66 2.00 1.40 17.31
C ASP A 66 1.38 2.27 16.21
N CYS A 67 0.46 1.68 15.45
CA CYS A 67 -0.13 2.36 14.30
C CYS A 67 -0.87 3.64 14.64
N LEU A 68 -1.56 3.68 15.79
CA LEU A 68 -2.30 4.86 16.20
C LEU A 68 -1.34 6.02 16.45
N THR A 69 -0.27 5.78 17.22
CA THR A 69 0.75 6.80 17.51
C THR A 69 1.46 7.27 16.26
N LEU A 70 1.90 6.37 15.37
CA LEU A 70 2.63 6.75 14.16
C LEU A 70 1.77 7.57 13.20
N VAL A 71 0.51 7.19 12.97
CA VAL A 71 -0.41 7.96 12.13
C VAL A 71 -0.75 9.30 12.76
N GLN A 72 -0.94 9.36 14.09
CA GLN A 72 -1.15 10.63 14.80
C GLN A 72 0.04 11.57 14.68
N LYS A 73 1.27 11.06 14.84
CA LYS A 73 2.51 11.82 14.63
C LYS A 73 2.60 12.36 13.21
N GLN A 74 2.28 11.53 12.20
CA GLN A 74 2.24 12.00 10.82
C GLN A 74 1.21 13.10 10.62
N LYS A 75 0.00 12.94 11.17
CA LYS A 75 -1.08 13.93 11.09
C LYS A 75 -0.71 15.26 11.75
N SER A 76 -0.02 15.21 12.89
CA SER A 76 0.43 16.41 13.62
C SER A 76 1.77 16.97 13.12
N ARG A 77 2.40 16.32 12.12
CA ARG A 77 3.76 16.61 11.66
C ARG A 77 4.80 16.58 12.78
N ALA A 78 4.56 15.76 13.80
CA ALA A 78 5.51 15.50 14.86
C ALA A 78 6.59 14.53 14.38
N ASP A 79 7.76 14.59 15.01
CA ASP A 79 8.87 13.72 14.66
C ASP A 79 8.53 12.24 14.89
N LEU A 80 8.77 11.44 13.86
CA LEU A 80 8.70 9.98 13.93
C LEU A 80 9.90 9.44 14.72
N PRO A 81 9.76 8.26 15.35
CA PRO A 81 10.88 7.60 16.02
C PRO A 81 12.09 7.46 15.08
N ALA A 82 13.28 7.86 15.52
CA ALA A 82 14.51 7.70 14.77
C ALA A 82 15.13 6.30 14.97
N ALA A 83 16.25 6.04 14.29
CA ALA A 83 17.07 4.87 14.58
C ALA A 83 17.48 4.86 16.08
N PRO A 84 17.56 3.68 16.72
CA PRO A 84 17.48 2.33 16.17
C PRO A 84 16.05 1.75 16.11
N VAL A 85 15.02 2.55 16.40
CA VAL A 85 13.62 2.10 16.38
C VAL A 85 13.06 2.07 14.96
N LEU A 86 13.46 3.04 14.13
CA LEU A 86 13.31 2.98 12.69
C LEU A 86 14.32 1.96 12.13
N LEU A 87 13.81 0.87 11.57
CA LEU A 87 14.60 -0.25 11.08
C LEU A 87 14.93 -0.11 9.59
N ALA A 88 13.97 0.38 8.81
CA ALA A 88 14.12 0.57 7.38
C ALA A 88 13.20 1.67 6.88
N GLN A 89 13.59 2.31 5.78
CA GLN A 89 12.78 3.29 5.10
C GLN A 89 13.08 3.23 3.60
N THR A 90 12.03 3.32 2.77
CA THR A 90 12.21 3.44 1.32
C THR A 90 12.67 4.83 0.94
N ALA A 91 13.29 4.97 -0.23
CA ALA A 91 13.36 6.27 -0.88
C ALA A 91 11.94 6.82 -1.13
N VAL A 92 11.82 8.14 -1.24
CA VAL A 92 10.60 8.78 -1.72
C VAL A 92 10.52 8.52 -3.22
N VAL A 93 9.49 7.79 -3.64
CA VAL A 93 9.34 7.33 -5.03
C VAL A 93 8.00 7.82 -5.60
N PRO A 94 7.93 8.20 -6.89
CA PRO A 94 6.65 8.49 -7.54
C PRO A 94 5.75 7.26 -7.53
N VAL A 95 4.46 7.44 -7.21
CA VAL A 95 3.50 6.33 -7.09
C VAL A 95 3.36 5.56 -8.41
N CYS A 96 3.45 6.26 -9.55
CA CYS A 96 3.40 5.61 -10.85
C CYS A 96 4.65 4.78 -11.19
N ASP A 97 5.82 5.15 -10.65
CA ASP A 97 7.03 4.34 -10.84
C ASP A 97 6.92 3.03 -10.08
N VAL A 98 6.35 3.09 -8.87
CA VAL A 98 6.07 1.91 -8.04
C VAL A 98 5.09 0.96 -8.73
N LEU A 99 4.03 1.49 -9.34
CA LEU A 99 3.06 0.71 -10.09
C LEU A 99 3.62 0.08 -11.37
N ASN A 100 4.43 0.83 -12.10
CA ASN A 100 4.98 0.40 -13.39
C ASN A 100 6.19 -0.53 -13.23
N ASP A 101 6.73 -0.66 -12.03
CA ASP A 101 7.93 -1.45 -11.81
C ASP A 101 7.66 -2.96 -11.75
N THR A 102 7.75 -3.57 -12.92
CA THR A 102 7.71 -5.04 -13.07
C THR A 102 8.86 -5.79 -12.38
N GLN A 103 9.96 -5.11 -12.01
CA GLN A 103 11.11 -5.69 -11.32
C GLN A 103 11.01 -5.58 -9.78
N GLY A 104 10.04 -4.83 -9.27
CA GLY A 104 9.79 -4.61 -7.86
C GLY A 104 10.91 -3.91 -7.08
N LYS A 105 11.72 -3.09 -7.75
CA LYS A 105 12.79 -2.26 -7.16
C LYS A 105 12.26 -0.92 -6.63
N ALA A 106 11.32 -0.30 -7.32
CA ALA A 106 10.67 0.95 -6.96
C ALA A 106 9.78 0.70 -5.74
N GLY A 107 10.09 1.37 -4.64
CA GLY A 107 9.43 1.12 -3.37
C GLY A 107 9.88 -0.19 -2.69
N ALA A 108 10.95 -0.86 -3.15
CA ALA A 108 11.51 -2.00 -2.44
C ALA A 108 11.93 -1.60 -1.01
N LEU A 109 11.53 -2.40 -0.04
CA LEU A 109 12.02 -2.24 1.31
C LEU A 109 13.48 -2.73 1.39
N PRO A 110 14.36 -1.98 2.07
CA PRO A 110 15.65 -2.52 2.51
C PRO A 110 15.46 -3.83 3.28
N GLU A 111 16.51 -4.63 3.37
CA GLU A 111 16.46 -5.89 4.11
C GLU A 111 16.04 -5.64 5.58
N ILE A 112 14.92 -6.23 5.98
CA ILE A 112 14.39 -6.11 7.35
C ILE A 112 14.57 -7.40 8.12
N THR A 113 14.94 -7.28 9.38
CA THR A 113 15.11 -8.43 10.28
C THR A 113 13.76 -8.99 10.75
N TYR A 114 13.72 -10.29 11.07
CA TYR A 114 12.52 -10.96 11.58
C TYR A 114 12.05 -10.41 12.92
N GLY A 115 10.74 -10.52 13.14
CA GLY A 115 10.06 -10.09 14.36
C GLY A 115 8.82 -9.28 14.07
N LYS A 116 8.26 -8.68 15.13
CA LYS A 116 7.09 -7.80 15.01
C LYS A 116 7.50 -6.45 14.43
N ARG A 117 6.82 -6.03 13.37
CA ARG A 117 7.13 -4.83 12.60
C ARG A 117 5.88 -4.00 12.41
N THR A 118 6.05 -2.69 12.50
CA THR A 118 5.01 -1.73 12.14
C THR A 118 5.42 -1.00 10.88
N PHE A 119 4.57 -1.03 9.88
CA PHE A 119 4.76 -0.36 8.59
C PHE A 119 3.92 0.91 8.57
N LEU A 120 4.55 2.04 8.26
CA LEU A 120 3.89 3.31 8.03
C LEU A 120 4.10 3.71 6.57
N ALA A 121 3.02 3.81 5.81
CA ALA A 121 3.05 4.37 4.46
C ALA A 121 2.58 5.83 4.52
N VAL A 122 3.31 6.72 3.85
CA VAL A 122 2.97 8.13 3.72
C VAL A 122 2.94 8.48 2.24
N LEU A 123 1.84 9.07 1.80
CA LEU A 123 1.69 9.54 0.43
C LEU A 123 1.51 11.06 0.40
N LYS A 124 2.23 11.70 -0.51
CA LYS A 124 2.24 13.16 -0.63
C LYS A 124 1.61 13.62 -1.94
N ARG A 125 1.12 14.87 -1.90
CA ARG A 125 0.67 15.66 -3.05
C ARG A 125 1.19 17.08 -2.91
N GLY A 126 1.82 17.63 -3.93
CA GLY A 126 2.40 18.97 -3.89
C GLY A 126 3.42 19.16 -2.75
N GLY A 127 4.11 18.08 -2.37
CA GLY A 127 5.06 18.06 -1.24
C GLY A 127 4.43 18.00 0.16
N ALA A 128 3.11 18.09 0.29
CA ALA A 128 2.40 17.93 1.56
C ALA A 128 1.94 16.49 1.77
N ASP A 129 1.97 16.02 3.01
CA ASP A 129 1.35 14.74 3.37
C ASP A 129 -0.15 14.82 3.11
N LEU A 130 -0.63 13.89 2.28
CA LEU A 130 -2.04 13.77 1.92
C LEU A 130 -2.64 12.57 2.65
N LEU A 131 -2.02 11.40 2.48
CA LEU A 131 -2.48 10.13 3.04
C LEU A 131 -1.42 9.54 3.98
N ALA A 132 -1.88 8.84 5.00
CA ALA A 132 -1.05 7.90 5.72
C ALA A 132 -1.85 6.64 6.06
N GLY A 133 -1.13 5.53 6.17
CA GLY A 133 -1.69 4.25 6.55
C GLY A 133 -0.67 3.49 7.37
N CYS A 134 -1.18 2.59 8.21
CA CYS A 134 -0.31 1.76 9.02
C CYS A 134 -0.82 0.33 9.13
N ALA A 135 0.11 -0.61 9.14
CA ALA A 135 -0.16 -2.02 9.39
C ALA A 135 0.93 -2.62 10.29
N ALA A 136 0.53 -3.49 11.21
CA ALA A 136 1.44 -4.29 11.99
C ALA A 136 1.48 -5.72 11.43
N ALA A 137 2.67 -6.29 11.30
CA ALA A 137 2.86 -7.65 10.83
C ALA A 137 4.02 -8.32 11.56
N GLU A 138 3.97 -9.64 11.64
CA GLU A 138 5.09 -10.45 12.13
C GLU A 138 5.85 -11.00 10.93
N ILE A 139 7.10 -10.55 10.78
CA ILE A 139 7.95 -10.94 9.66
C ILE A 139 8.73 -12.18 10.05
N THR A 140 8.51 -13.25 9.30
CA THR A 140 9.10 -14.57 9.53
C THR A 140 10.00 -14.99 8.37
N SER A 141 10.43 -16.25 8.35
CA SER A 141 11.19 -16.80 7.25
C SER A 141 10.38 -16.99 5.95
N ALA A 142 9.04 -16.94 6.03
CA ALA A 142 8.13 -17.05 4.90
C ALA A 142 7.81 -15.69 4.27
N ASP A 143 7.51 -15.70 2.97
CA ASP A 143 7.08 -14.51 2.24
C ASP A 143 5.78 -13.96 2.84
N THR A 144 5.83 -12.70 3.25
CA THR A 144 4.72 -12.01 3.90
C THR A 144 4.31 -10.79 3.07
N VAL A 145 3.03 -10.66 2.75
CA VAL A 145 2.47 -9.46 2.12
C VAL A 145 1.71 -8.66 3.18
N VAL A 146 2.14 -7.43 3.42
CA VAL A 146 1.54 -6.52 4.39
C VAL A 146 0.59 -5.57 3.66
N ASP A 147 -0.70 -5.70 3.92
CA ASP A 147 -1.71 -4.76 3.41
C ASP A 147 -1.77 -3.51 4.26
N ILE A 148 -1.40 -2.37 3.70
CA ILE A 148 -1.41 -1.07 4.38
C ILE A 148 -2.58 -0.25 3.83
N ARG A 149 -3.64 -0.16 4.63
CA ARG A 149 -4.78 0.70 4.31
C ARG A 149 -4.43 2.17 4.58
N VAL A 150 -4.47 2.99 3.54
CA VAL A 150 -4.14 4.42 3.61
C VAL A 150 -5.40 5.27 3.61
N THR A 151 -5.41 6.30 4.45
CA THR A 151 -6.54 7.23 4.58
C THR A 151 -6.03 8.66 4.58
N GLN A 152 -6.94 9.60 4.27
CA GLN A 152 -6.60 11.02 4.30
C GLN A 152 -6.29 11.48 5.71
N ILE A 153 -5.08 12.02 5.90
CA ILE A 153 -4.66 12.62 7.17
C ILE A 153 -4.67 14.14 7.14
N ASN A 154 -4.66 14.71 5.94
CA ASN A 154 -4.65 16.15 5.74
C ASN A 154 -5.85 16.58 4.89
N GLU A 155 -6.88 17.05 5.57
CA GLU A 155 -8.13 17.54 4.96
C GLU A 155 -7.97 18.90 4.28
N THR A 156 -6.86 19.62 4.54
CA THR A 156 -6.58 20.91 3.87
C THR A 156 -6.10 20.73 2.44
N VAL A 157 -5.64 19.54 2.07
CA VAL A 157 -5.27 19.21 0.70
C VAL A 157 -6.50 18.66 -0.01
N SER A 158 -7.01 19.40 -0.99
CA SER A 158 -8.19 19.00 -1.74
C SER A 158 -7.91 17.80 -2.63
N ILE A 159 -8.86 16.88 -2.66
CA ILE A 159 -8.85 15.72 -3.55
C ILE A 159 -9.71 16.08 -4.76
N PRO A 160 -9.11 16.29 -5.94
CA PRO A 160 -9.87 16.66 -7.13
C PRO A 160 -10.74 15.49 -7.55
N THR A 161 -11.86 15.80 -8.21
CA THR A 161 -12.59 14.80 -8.97
C THR A 161 -11.72 14.34 -10.13
N THR A 162 -11.69 13.03 -10.37
CA THR A 162 -10.94 12.43 -11.48
C THR A 162 -11.87 11.73 -12.44
N SER A 163 -11.46 11.70 -13.70
CA SER A 163 -12.08 10.88 -14.75
C SER A 163 -11.52 9.45 -14.81
N CYS A 164 -10.46 9.18 -14.05
CA CYS A 164 -9.80 7.88 -14.01
C CYS A 164 -10.67 6.81 -13.35
N GLY A 165 -10.72 5.63 -13.97
CA GLY A 165 -11.31 4.43 -13.37
C GLY A 165 -10.38 3.75 -12.38
N THR A 166 -9.06 3.89 -12.58
CA THR A 166 -8.02 3.33 -11.71
C THR A 166 -6.81 4.25 -11.61
N LEU A 167 -5.95 4.06 -10.61
CA LEU A 167 -4.64 4.71 -10.54
C LEU A 167 -3.74 4.31 -11.72
N GLY A 168 -3.89 3.08 -12.21
CA GLY A 168 -3.20 2.60 -13.41
C GLY A 168 -3.51 3.43 -14.65
N ASP A 169 -4.74 3.93 -14.80
CA ASP A 169 -5.13 4.77 -15.94
C ASP A 169 -4.44 6.14 -15.88
N LYS A 170 -4.34 6.73 -14.67
CA LYS A 170 -3.57 7.96 -14.44
C LYS A 170 -2.11 7.74 -14.83
N CYS A 171 -1.51 6.65 -14.36
CA CYS A 171 -0.09 6.36 -14.58
C CYS A 171 0.24 6.01 -16.04
N LYS A 172 -0.74 5.61 -16.84
CA LYS A 172 -0.63 5.44 -18.29
C LYS A 172 -0.92 6.73 -19.09
N GLY A 173 -1.34 7.80 -18.41
CA GLY A 173 -1.73 9.05 -19.05
C GLY A 173 -3.07 8.99 -19.81
N THR A 174 -3.89 7.99 -19.53
CA THR A 174 -5.20 7.78 -20.19
C THR A 174 -6.26 8.76 -19.67
N CYS A 175 -6.04 9.34 -18.49
CA CYS A 175 -6.96 10.23 -17.79
C CYS A 175 -6.19 11.15 -16.82
N ASN A 176 -6.89 12.16 -16.30
CA ASN A 176 -6.45 13.05 -15.23
C ASN A 176 -7.51 13.12 -14.12
#